data_AF-A0A6V7YBM0-F1
#
_entry.id   AF-A0A6V7YBM0-F1
#
_cell.length_a   1.000
_cell.length_b   1.000
_cell.length_c   1.000
_cell.angle_alpha   90.00
_cell.angle_beta   90.00
_cell.angle_gamma   90.00
#
_symmetry.space_group_name_H-M   'P 1'
#
loop_
_entity.id
_entity.type
_entity.pdbx_description
1 polymer ?
#
loop_
_entity_poly.entity_id
_entity_poly.type
_entity_poly.pdbx_seq_one_letter_code
_entity_poly.pdbx_strand_id
1 'polypeptide(L)'
;MNFENIITNKSIELQSVDKLTEETVIITYKPKDEFIVEHDTSNIVISLWTTSAARIRLLKAMQKVTGKLDCNLLYVDTDSILFSYPKNMECPLQTGPHLGDLAREYAGSEIKEYVGGACKAYALRMENNKNAKISTVLKVRGITLTADVCKILHFDTFKESVLKYANGENENEEDDDEGTIMIENPNFIRRSVKDGNSLLN
;
A
#
# COMPACT_ATOMS: atom_id res chain seq x y z
N MET A 1 24.88 -6.32 -36.23
CA MET A 1 24.46 -5.19 -35.38
C MET A 1 25.45 -4.07 -35.63
N ASN A 2 25.02 -2.91 -36.17
CA ASN A 2 25.93 -1.80 -36.49
C ASN A 2 26.26 -0.98 -35.24
N PHE A 3 27.47 -0.42 -35.20
CA PHE A 3 27.95 0.48 -34.13
C PHE A 3 27.00 1.67 -33.92
N GLU A 4 26.50 2.25 -35.01
CA GLU A 4 25.52 3.34 -34.98
C GLU A 4 24.25 2.95 -34.22
N ASN A 5 23.74 1.73 -34.45
CA ASN A 5 22.53 1.25 -33.78
C ASN A 5 22.70 1.13 -32.26
N ILE A 6 23.92 0.87 -31.77
CA ILE A 6 24.20 0.79 -30.33
C ILE A 6 24.23 2.19 -29.74
N ILE A 7 24.94 3.14 -30.37
CA ILE A 7 25.02 4.53 -29.88
C ILE A 7 23.65 5.21 -29.87
N THR A 8 22.82 4.97 -30.88
CA THR A 8 21.52 5.63 -31.00
C THR A 8 20.40 4.93 -30.22
N ASN A 9 20.65 3.76 -29.63
CA ASN A 9 19.61 3.02 -28.94
C ASN A 9 19.28 3.66 -27.59
N LYS A 10 18.06 4.21 -27.50
CA LYS A 10 17.56 4.87 -26.28
C LYS A 10 17.34 3.92 -25.10
N SER A 11 17.22 2.60 -25.34
CA SER A 11 16.97 1.58 -24.31
C SER A 11 18.24 1.16 -23.56
N ILE A 12 19.42 1.59 -24.00
CA ILE A 12 20.70 1.26 -23.38
C ILE A 12 21.41 2.54 -22.89
N GLU A 13 22.17 2.38 -21.83
CA GLU A 13 23.09 3.36 -21.27
C GLU A 13 24.50 2.86 -21.56
N LEU A 14 25.24 3.66 -22.31
CA LEU A 14 26.58 3.33 -22.77
C LEU A 14 27.57 3.63 -21.64
N GLN A 15 28.33 2.62 -21.20
CA GLN A 15 29.27 2.75 -20.08
C GLN A 15 30.69 3.06 -20.54
N SER A 16 31.20 2.32 -21.52
CA SER A 16 32.53 2.55 -22.09
C SER A 16 32.58 2.17 -23.57
N VAL A 17 33.49 2.82 -24.31
CA VAL A 17 33.92 2.41 -25.65
C VAL A 17 35.44 2.35 -25.64
N ASP A 18 35.97 1.13 -25.65
CA ASP A 18 37.40 0.87 -25.55
C ASP A 18 37.91 0.38 -26.91
N LYS A 19 38.86 1.11 -27.51
CA LYS A 19 39.44 0.71 -28.80
C LYS A 19 40.48 -0.37 -28.58
N LEU A 20 40.24 -1.57 -29.13
CA LEU A 20 41.14 -2.72 -28.98
C LEU A 20 42.16 -2.78 -30.12
N THR A 21 41.75 -2.45 -31.35
CA THR A 21 42.62 -2.36 -32.55
C THR A 21 42.15 -1.21 -33.45
N GLU A 22 42.83 -0.96 -34.57
CA GLU A 22 42.38 0.07 -35.53
C GLU A 22 40.98 -0.18 -36.10
N GLU A 23 40.54 -1.44 -36.15
CA GLU A 23 39.26 -1.87 -36.73
C GLU A 23 38.25 -2.41 -35.69
N THR A 24 38.67 -2.61 -34.43
CA THR A 24 37.84 -3.23 -33.39
C THR A 24 37.69 -2.35 -32.16
N VAL A 25 36.43 -2.18 -31.72
CA VAL A 25 36.05 -1.50 -30.48
C VAL A 25 35.24 -2.45 -29.58
N ILE A 26 35.51 -2.40 -28.29
CA ILE A 26 34.72 -3.04 -27.23
C ILE A 26 33.75 -1.99 -26.69
N ILE A 27 32.48 -2.36 -26.57
CA ILE A 27 31.46 -1.47 -26.02
C ILE A 27 30.83 -2.14 -24.82
N THR A 28 30.92 -1.47 -23.67
CA THR A 28 30.23 -1.88 -22.46
C THR A 28 28.95 -1.05 -22.33
N TYR A 29 27.81 -1.69 -22.18
CA TYR A 29 26.51 -1.01 -21.99
C TYR A 29 25.69 -1.73 -20.93
N LYS A 30 24.81 -0.98 -20.26
CA LYS A 30 23.74 -1.53 -19.41
C LYS A 30 22.38 -1.14 -19.98
N PRO A 31 21.32 -1.94 -19.82
CA PRO A 31 19.96 -1.48 -20.06
C PRO A 31 19.65 -0.29 -19.14
N LYS A 32 18.94 0.73 -19.61
CA LYS A 32 18.48 1.82 -18.74
C LYS A 32 17.43 1.28 -17.77
N ASP A 33 17.61 1.53 -16.47
CA ASP A 33 16.69 1.08 -15.41
C ASP A 33 15.27 1.68 -15.57
N GLU A 34 15.14 2.83 -16.24
CA GLU A 34 13.86 3.50 -16.48
C GLU A 34 13.15 3.05 -17.77
N PHE A 35 13.78 2.22 -18.61
CA PHE A 35 13.12 1.75 -19.83
C PHE A 35 12.26 0.53 -19.53
N ILE A 36 11.01 0.79 -19.16
CA ILE A 36 9.97 -0.24 -19.11
C ILE A 36 9.55 -0.52 -20.56
N VAL A 37 9.92 -1.68 -21.08
CA VAL A 37 9.31 -2.19 -22.32
C VAL A 37 7.83 -2.35 -22.03
N GLU A 38 7.00 -1.50 -22.63
CA GLU A 38 5.55 -1.67 -22.55
C GLU A 38 5.19 -3.03 -23.15
N HIS A 39 4.35 -3.78 -22.45
CA HIS A 39 3.84 -5.03 -22.97
C HIS A 39 3.05 -4.75 -24.27
N ASP A 40 3.13 -5.63 -25.28
CA ASP A 40 2.49 -5.41 -26.59
C ASP A 40 0.96 -5.22 -26.52
N THR A 41 0.35 -5.63 -25.40
CA THR A 41 -1.08 -5.45 -25.11
C THR A 41 -1.38 -4.33 -24.11
N SER A 42 -0.37 -3.57 -23.68
CA SER A 42 -0.54 -2.44 -22.79
C SER A 42 -1.27 -1.31 -23.50
N ASN A 43 -2.34 -0.81 -22.88
CA ASN A 43 -3.05 0.37 -23.35
C ASN A 43 -3.24 1.34 -22.19
N ILE A 44 -2.38 2.35 -22.13
CA ILE A 44 -2.39 3.37 -21.08
C ILE A 44 -3.72 4.15 -21.04
N VAL A 45 -4.37 4.36 -22.19
CA VAL A 45 -5.64 5.11 -22.27
C VAL A 45 -6.76 4.33 -21.59
N ILE A 46 -6.82 3.01 -21.81
CA ILE A 46 -7.78 2.14 -21.13
C ILE A 46 -7.54 2.18 -19.61
N SER A 47 -6.28 2.03 -19.17
CA SER A 47 -5.91 2.08 -17.75
C SER A 47 -6.26 3.40 -17.08
N LEU A 48 -6.04 4.52 -17.78
CA LEU A 48 -6.39 5.85 -17.29
C LEU A 48 -7.91 5.98 -17.14
N TRP A 49 -8.66 5.55 -18.15
CA TRP A 49 -10.12 5.63 -18.15
C TRP A 49 -10.73 4.77 -17.04
N THR A 50 -10.31 3.51 -16.92
CA THR A 50 -10.84 2.58 -15.90
C THR A 50 -10.54 3.07 -14.49
N THR A 51 -9.30 3.52 -14.24
CA THR A 51 -8.92 4.02 -12.91
C THR A 51 -9.66 5.33 -12.57
N SER A 52 -9.84 6.22 -13.54
CA SER A 52 -10.58 7.47 -13.34
C SER A 52 -12.06 7.20 -13.06
N ALA A 53 -12.69 6.30 -13.83
CA ALA A 53 -14.07 5.89 -13.62
C ALA A 53 -14.28 5.24 -12.24
N ALA A 54 -13.35 4.38 -11.80
CA ALA A 54 -13.37 3.78 -10.47
C ALA A 54 -13.27 4.83 -9.36
N ARG A 55 -12.34 5.79 -9.47
CA ARG A 55 -12.20 6.91 -8.52
C ARG A 55 -13.45 7.78 -8.44
N ILE A 56 -14.07 8.10 -9.58
CA ILE A 56 -15.33 8.85 -9.61
C ILE A 56 -16.45 8.05 -8.92
N ARG A 57 -16.52 6.74 -9.12
CA ARG A 57 -17.52 5.88 -8.45
C ARG A 57 -17.32 5.88 -6.94
N LEU A 58 -16.08 5.75 -6.48
CA LEU A 58 -15.73 5.79 -5.06
C LEU A 58 -16.03 7.17 -4.44
N LEU A 59 -15.68 8.26 -5.13
CA LEU A 59 -15.98 9.63 -4.71
C LEU A 59 -17.48 9.86 -4.53
N LYS A 60 -18.32 9.36 -5.47
CA LYS A 60 -19.78 9.44 -5.35
C LYS A 60 -20.29 8.67 -4.12
N ALA A 61 -19.70 7.53 -3.77
CA ALA A 61 -20.04 6.80 -2.55
C ALA A 61 -19.65 7.60 -1.30
N MET A 62 -18.46 8.19 -1.27
CA MET A 62 -18.02 9.06 -0.17
C MET A 62 -18.98 10.24 0.02
N GLN A 63 -19.34 10.93 -1.06
CA GLN A 63 -20.27 12.07 -1.02
C GLN A 63 -21.65 11.69 -0.47
N LYS A 64 -22.14 10.48 -0.77
CA LYS A 64 -23.41 9.98 -0.20
C LYS A 64 -23.32 9.76 1.30
N VAL A 65 -22.17 9.33 1.82
CA VAL A 65 -21.93 9.16 3.25
C VAL A 65 -21.79 10.52 3.93
N THR A 66 -20.90 11.38 3.43
CA THR A 66 -20.61 12.69 4.05
C THR A 66 -21.75 13.69 3.90
N GLY A 67 -22.65 13.50 2.94
CA GLY A 67 -23.85 14.32 2.76
C GLY A 67 -24.99 14.02 3.73
N LYS A 68 -24.84 13.01 4.60
CA LYS A 68 -25.82 12.66 5.64
C LYS A 68 -25.37 13.18 6.99
N LEU A 69 -26.32 13.66 7.79
CA LEU A 69 -26.04 14.12 9.15
C LEU A 69 -25.54 12.94 10.01
N ASP A 70 -24.57 13.23 10.88
CA ASP A 70 -24.00 12.28 11.84
C ASP A 70 -23.35 11.02 11.23
N CYS A 71 -23.00 11.07 9.94
CA CYS A 71 -22.22 10.02 9.26
C CYS A 71 -20.75 10.44 9.16
N ASN A 72 -19.84 9.59 9.62
CA ASN A 72 -18.40 9.86 9.56
C ASN A 72 -17.70 8.90 8.62
N LEU A 73 -16.96 9.45 7.66
CA LEU A 73 -16.08 8.68 6.79
C LEU A 73 -14.79 8.33 7.54
N LEU A 74 -14.51 7.04 7.72
CA LEU A 74 -13.40 6.55 8.54
C LEU A 74 -12.18 6.11 7.72
N TYR A 75 -12.41 5.46 6.58
CA TYR A 75 -11.36 4.95 5.70
C TYR A 75 -11.85 4.79 4.26
N VAL A 76 -10.93 4.95 3.30
CA VAL A 76 -11.18 4.74 1.87
C VAL A 76 -9.93 4.14 1.21
N ASP A 77 -10.08 3.07 0.45
CA ASP A 77 -9.00 2.50 -0.37
C ASP A 77 -9.55 1.81 -1.61
N THR A 78 -9.16 2.32 -2.79
CA THR A 78 -9.40 1.78 -4.14
C THR A 78 -10.87 1.52 -4.50
N ASP A 79 -11.51 0.57 -3.85
CA ASP A 79 -12.88 0.10 -4.06
C ASP A 79 -13.63 -0.18 -2.74
N SER A 80 -13.02 0.15 -1.60
CA SER A 80 -13.57 -0.04 -0.25
C SER A 80 -13.78 1.31 0.47
N ILE A 81 -14.83 1.34 1.30
CA ILE A 81 -15.20 2.49 2.12
C ILE A 81 -15.63 1.99 3.50
N LEU A 82 -15.04 2.56 4.55
CA LEU A 82 -15.44 2.33 5.94
C LEU A 82 -15.99 3.63 6.49
N PHE A 83 -17.16 3.56 7.10
CA PHE A 83 -17.84 4.71 7.66
C PHE A 83 -18.71 4.30 8.85
N SER A 84 -19.01 5.26 9.72
CA SER A 84 -20.00 5.12 10.77
C SER A 84 -21.25 5.92 10.44
N TYR A 85 -22.39 5.43 10.91
CA TYR A 85 -23.69 6.09 10.77
C TYR A 85 -24.57 5.75 11.99
N PRO A 86 -25.58 6.58 12.32
CA PRO A 86 -26.45 6.35 13.47
C PRO A 86 -27.24 5.04 13.37
N LYS A 87 -27.37 4.30 14.47
CA LYS A 87 -28.08 2.99 14.49
C LYS A 87 -29.55 3.06 14.11
N ASN A 88 -30.18 4.21 14.34
CA ASN A 88 -31.57 4.49 13.98
C ASN A 88 -31.75 4.95 12.52
N MET A 89 -30.65 5.06 11.77
CA MET A 89 -30.65 5.47 10.37
C MET A 89 -30.42 4.27 9.45
N GLU A 90 -31.04 4.29 8.28
CA GLU A 90 -30.76 3.33 7.23
C GLU A 90 -29.36 3.58 6.62
N CYS A 91 -28.68 2.52 6.20
CA CYS A 91 -27.36 2.60 5.60
C CYS A 91 -27.36 3.59 4.39
N PRO A 92 -26.53 4.64 4.39
CA PRO A 92 -26.44 5.62 3.31
C PRO A 92 -26.08 5.05 1.94
N LEU A 93 -25.46 3.86 1.92
CA LEU A 93 -25.03 3.17 0.71
C LEU A 93 -25.88 1.92 0.46
N GLN A 94 -26.29 1.75 -0.79
CA GLN A 94 -26.98 0.56 -1.27
C GLN A 94 -25.97 -0.55 -1.52
N THR A 95 -26.28 -1.75 -1.03
CA THR A 95 -25.49 -2.96 -1.26
C THR A 95 -26.24 -3.93 -2.16
N GLY A 96 -25.53 -4.68 -2.99
CA GLY A 96 -26.14 -5.62 -3.92
C GLY A 96 -25.19 -6.75 -4.34
N PRO A 97 -25.72 -7.82 -4.97
CA PRO A 97 -24.92 -8.98 -5.38
C PRO A 97 -24.35 -8.88 -6.79
N HIS A 98 -24.66 -7.82 -7.56
CA HIS A 98 -24.29 -7.73 -8.97
C HIS A 98 -22.94 -7.05 -9.18
N LEU A 99 -22.38 -7.22 -10.37
CA LEU A 99 -21.11 -6.61 -10.74
C LEU A 99 -21.18 -5.08 -10.61
N GLY A 100 -20.27 -4.53 -9.81
CA GLY A 100 -20.16 -3.10 -9.55
C GLY A 100 -20.96 -2.63 -8.32
N ASP A 101 -21.83 -3.45 -7.75
CA ASP A 101 -22.50 -3.13 -6.49
C ASP A 101 -21.50 -3.14 -5.33
N LEU A 102 -21.77 -2.32 -4.30
CA LEU A 102 -21.02 -2.38 -3.06
C LEU A 102 -21.45 -3.63 -2.27
N ALA A 103 -20.48 -4.43 -1.85
CA ALA A 103 -20.72 -5.59 -1.00
C ALA A 103 -20.41 -5.24 0.47
N ARG A 104 -21.17 -5.83 1.39
CA ARG A 104 -20.89 -5.72 2.83
C ARG A 104 -19.87 -6.78 3.22
N GLU A 105 -18.60 -6.40 3.34
CA GLU A 105 -17.49 -7.32 3.62
C GLU A 105 -17.68 -8.12 4.93
N TYR A 106 -18.10 -7.45 6.01
CA TYR A 106 -18.30 -8.06 7.33
C TYR A 106 -19.79 -8.26 7.66
N ALA A 107 -20.60 -8.79 6.75
CA ALA A 107 -22.06 -8.89 6.95
C ALA A 107 -22.49 -9.72 8.18
N GLY A 108 -21.64 -10.62 8.67
CA GLY A 108 -21.91 -11.47 9.86
C GLY A 108 -21.47 -10.88 11.20
N SER A 109 -20.83 -9.72 11.20
CA SER A 109 -20.24 -9.12 12.41
C SER A 109 -20.53 -7.61 12.46
N GLU A 110 -20.71 -7.09 13.67
CA GLU A 110 -20.77 -5.64 13.92
C GLU A 110 -19.37 -5.14 14.27
N ILE A 111 -18.89 -4.12 13.55
CA ILE A 111 -17.64 -3.43 13.89
C ILE A 111 -17.91 -2.57 15.12
N LYS A 112 -17.23 -2.86 16.23
CA LYS A 112 -17.36 -2.12 17.49
C LYS A 112 -16.32 -1.02 17.62
N GLU A 113 -15.14 -1.26 17.06
CA GLU A 113 -14.01 -0.33 17.17
C GLU A 113 -13.22 -0.31 15.87
N TYR A 114 -12.85 0.89 15.45
CA TYR A 114 -11.95 1.15 14.34
C TYR A 114 -10.79 2.00 14.83
N VAL A 115 -9.57 1.61 14.44
CA VAL A 115 -8.35 2.36 14.72
C VAL A 115 -7.62 2.56 13.39
N GLY A 116 -7.42 3.82 12.99
CA GLY A 116 -6.63 4.18 11.82
C GLY A 116 -5.32 4.83 12.25
N GLY A 117 -4.19 4.29 11.81
CA GLY A 117 -2.87 4.85 12.09
C GLY A 117 -2.26 5.59 10.90
N ALA A 118 -2.49 5.10 9.68
CA ALA A 118 -2.01 5.72 8.44
C ALA A 118 -2.75 5.16 7.22
N CYS A 119 -2.38 5.63 6.02
CA CYS A 119 -2.81 5.02 4.76
C CYS A 119 -2.44 3.53 4.73
N LYS A 120 -3.44 2.65 4.50
CA LYS A 120 -3.26 1.18 4.48
C LYS A 120 -2.73 0.58 5.79
N ALA A 121 -2.95 1.28 6.91
CA ALA A 121 -2.63 0.83 8.26
C ALA A 121 -3.83 1.07 9.20
N TYR A 122 -4.63 0.02 9.42
CA TYR A 122 -5.82 0.08 10.27
C TYR A 122 -6.08 -1.23 11.02
N ALA A 123 -6.86 -1.13 12.10
CA ALA A 123 -7.32 -2.25 12.89
C ALA A 123 -8.83 -2.17 13.16
N LEU A 124 -9.49 -3.32 13.21
CA LEU A 124 -10.91 -3.49 13.50
C LEU A 124 -11.10 -4.46 14.65
N ARG A 125 -12.00 -4.12 15.58
CA ARG A 125 -12.56 -5.06 16.56
C ARG A 125 -14.03 -5.25 16.26
N MET A 126 -14.42 -6.51 16.09
CA MET A 126 -15.73 -6.89 15.59
C MET A 126 -16.35 -7.95 16.50
N GLU A 127 -17.65 -7.85 16.70
CA GLU A 127 -18.45 -8.84 17.41
C GLU A 127 -19.31 -9.61 16.41
N ASN A 128 -19.25 -10.94 16.44
CA ASN A 128 -20.07 -11.77 15.57
C ASN A 128 -21.52 -11.79 16.07
N ASN A 129 -22.46 -11.52 15.16
CA ASN A 129 -23.87 -11.37 15.50
C ASN A 129 -24.54 -12.68 15.97
N LYS A 130 -23.96 -13.85 15.67
CA LYS A 130 -24.55 -15.16 16.02
C LYS A 130 -24.13 -15.68 17.38
N ASN A 131 -22.89 -15.45 17.78
CA ASN A 131 -22.29 -16.08 18.96
C ASN A 131 -21.60 -15.07 19.89
N ALA A 132 -21.75 -13.77 19.65
CA ALA A 132 -21.11 -12.68 20.40
C ALA A 132 -19.58 -12.83 20.52
N LYS A 133 -18.95 -13.61 19.62
CA LYS A 133 -17.51 -13.82 19.64
C LYS A 133 -16.81 -12.56 19.14
N ILE A 134 -15.88 -12.05 19.94
CA ILE A 134 -15.02 -10.94 19.55
C ILE A 134 -13.92 -11.48 18.61
N SER A 135 -13.71 -10.76 17.52
CA SER A 135 -12.66 -10.99 16.54
C SER A 135 -11.95 -9.68 16.23
N THR A 136 -10.65 -9.75 15.93
CA THR A 136 -9.84 -8.60 15.58
C THR A 136 -9.23 -8.81 14.21
N VAL A 137 -9.10 -7.72 13.45
CA VAL A 137 -8.42 -7.68 12.16
C VAL A 137 -7.41 -6.55 12.21
N LEU A 138 -6.17 -6.85 11.83
CA LEU A 138 -5.12 -5.86 11.66
C LEU A 138 -4.64 -5.89 10.21
N LYS A 139 -4.54 -4.71 9.59
CA LYS A 139 -4.07 -4.53 8.22
C LYS A 139 -3.00 -3.45 8.23
N VAL A 140 -1.74 -3.84 8.05
CA VAL A 140 -0.62 -2.90 7.97
C VAL A 140 0.20 -3.21 6.73
N ARG A 141 0.16 -2.31 5.75
CA ARG A 141 0.93 -2.47 4.51
C ARG A 141 2.42 -2.31 4.79
N GLY A 142 3.23 -3.21 4.22
CA GLY A 142 4.69 -3.21 4.37
C GLY A 142 5.19 -4.15 5.45
N ILE A 143 4.31 -4.65 6.32
CA ILE A 143 4.64 -5.65 7.34
C ILE A 143 3.92 -6.96 7.01
N THR A 144 4.69 -8.05 7.00
CA THR A 144 4.14 -9.41 6.88
C THR A 144 3.70 -9.87 8.26
N LEU A 145 2.40 -10.08 8.45
CA LEU A 145 1.82 -10.56 9.71
C LEU A 145 2.04 -12.07 9.86
N THR A 146 3.25 -12.47 10.28
CA THR A 146 3.54 -13.85 10.68
C THR A 146 3.07 -14.11 12.12
N ALA A 147 3.02 -15.38 12.54
CA ALA A 147 2.59 -15.73 13.89
C ALA A 147 3.43 -15.04 14.99
N ASP A 148 4.73 -14.87 14.77
CA ASP A 148 5.62 -14.19 15.72
C ASP A 148 5.41 -12.67 15.71
N VAL A 149 5.24 -12.08 14.53
CA VAL A 149 4.89 -10.65 14.39
C VAL A 149 3.56 -10.37 15.08
N CYS A 150 2.56 -11.23 14.94
CA CYS A 150 1.26 -11.07 15.58
C CYS A 150 1.31 -11.15 17.11
N LYS A 151 2.36 -11.71 17.73
CA LYS A 151 2.54 -11.65 19.19
C LYS A 151 2.88 -10.24 19.64
N ILE A 152 3.63 -9.51 18.83
CA ILE A 152 4.14 -8.17 19.13
C ILE A 152 3.16 -7.10 18.59
N LEU A 153 2.80 -7.22 17.31
CA LEU A 153 1.93 -6.31 16.59
C LEU A 153 0.54 -6.96 16.39
N HIS A 154 -0.40 -6.59 17.24
CA HIS A 154 -1.80 -6.99 17.18
C HIS A 154 -2.70 -5.78 17.44
N PHE A 155 -4.02 -5.99 17.54
CA PHE A 155 -4.99 -4.90 17.66
C PHE A 155 -4.68 -3.95 18.82
N ASP A 156 -4.40 -4.49 20.01
CA ASP A 156 -4.21 -3.70 21.23
C ASP A 156 -2.91 -2.90 21.18
N THR A 157 -1.79 -3.54 20.84
CA THR A 157 -0.51 -2.83 20.69
C THR A 157 -0.54 -1.78 19.57
N PHE A 158 -1.19 -2.08 18.45
CA PHE A 158 -1.39 -1.09 17.38
C PHE A 158 -2.23 0.10 17.85
N LYS A 159 -3.31 -0.14 18.59
CA LYS A 159 -4.14 0.92 19.17
C LYS A 159 -3.35 1.79 20.12
N GLU A 160 -2.58 1.20 21.03
CA GLU A 160 -1.73 1.93 21.96
C GLU A 160 -0.72 2.81 21.23
N SER A 161 -0.02 2.27 20.21
CA SER A 161 0.92 3.06 19.40
C SER A 161 0.24 4.26 18.71
N VAL A 162 -0.96 4.07 18.15
CA VAL A 162 -1.71 5.15 17.49
C VAL A 162 -2.14 6.22 18.50
N LEU A 163 -2.60 5.82 19.69
CA LEU A 163 -3.02 6.75 20.74
C LEU A 163 -1.85 7.53 21.33
N LYS A 164 -0.72 6.88 21.60
CA LYS A 164 0.53 7.54 22.04
C LYS A 164 0.96 8.62 21.04
N TYR A 165 0.94 8.30 19.74
CA TYR A 165 1.23 9.27 18.69
C TYR A 165 0.24 10.44 18.68
N ALA A 166 -1.06 10.17 18.80
CA ALA A 166 -2.10 11.20 18.80
C ALA A 166 -2.02 12.14 20.02
N ASN A 167 -1.55 11.63 21.16
CA ASN A 167 -1.39 12.40 22.39
C ASN A 167 -0.10 13.24 22.44
N GLY A 168 0.81 13.10 21.45
CA GLY A 168 2.04 13.87 21.38
C GLY A 168 3.10 13.46 22.41
N GLU A 169 3.03 12.24 22.94
CA GLU A 169 3.95 11.73 23.99
C GLU A 169 5.39 11.46 23.48
N ASN A 170 5.75 11.88 22.26
CA ASN A 170 7.03 11.58 21.60
C ASN A 170 8.03 12.76 21.56
N GLU A 171 7.79 13.88 22.26
CA GLU A 171 8.66 15.06 22.14
C GLU A 171 9.75 15.21 23.23
N ASN A 172 9.85 14.34 24.25
CA ASN A 172 10.75 14.60 25.40
C ASN A 172 11.55 13.41 25.96
N GLU A 173 11.86 12.36 25.20
CA GLU A 173 12.79 11.33 25.69
C GLU A 173 13.88 11.05 24.65
N GLU A 174 15.12 11.35 25.06
CA GLU A 174 16.36 10.92 24.42
C GLU A 174 16.31 9.39 24.24
N ASP A 175 16.36 8.90 22.99
CA ASP A 175 16.80 7.55 22.60
C ASP A 175 16.47 6.36 23.52
N ASP A 176 15.27 6.29 24.11
CA ASP A 176 14.82 5.08 24.81
C ASP A 176 13.90 4.24 23.90
N ASP A 177 14.43 3.09 23.47
CA ASP A 177 13.84 2.05 22.62
C ASP A 177 12.49 1.46 23.13
N GLU A 178 11.95 1.92 24.27
CA GLU A 178 10.81 1.31 24.97
C GLU A 178 9.45 1.49 24.24
N GLY A 179 9.34 2.47 23.35
CA GLY A 179 8.11 2.74 22.58
C GLY A 179 8.06 2.10 21.19
N THR A 180 9.19 1.59 20.68
CA THR A 180 9.33 1.16 19.29
C THR A 180 8.98 -0.32 19.17
N ILE A 181 7.95 -0.63 18.38
CA ILE A 181 7.67 -2.02 18.02
C ILE A 181 8.73 -2.47 17.01
N MET A 182 9.77 -3.14 17.51
CA MET A 182 10.82 -3.72 16.70
C MET A 182 10.33 -5.00 16.03
N ILE A 183 10.19 -4.95 14.71
CA ILE A 183 9.77 -6.10 13.90
C ILE A 183 10.98 -6.60 13.12
N GLU A 184 11.62 -7.64 13.63
CA GLU A 184 12.64 -8.36 12.89
C GLU A 184 11.98 -9.34 11.92
N ASN A 185 12.21 -9.12 10.63
CA ASN A 185 11.81 -10.06 9.58
C ASN A 185 13.06 -10.71 8.99
N PRO A 186 13.52 -11.84 9.54
CA PRO A 186 14.80 -12.46 9.14
C PRO A 186 14.81 -12.93 7.68
N ASN A 187 13.64 -13.10 7.06
CA ASN A 187 13.50 -13.56 5.66
C ASN A 187 13.06 -12.44 4.71
N PHE A 188 13.25 -11.16 5.09
CA PHE A 188 12.91 -10.05 4.20
C PHE A 188 13.92 -9.95 3.04
N ILE A 189 13.48 -10.33 1.84
CA ILE A 189 14.27 -10.17 0.62
C ILE A 189 14.39 -8.67 0.33
N ARG A 190 15.50 -8.06 0.76
CA ARG A 190 15.88 -6.72 0.32
C ARG A 190 16.36 -6.83 -1.12
N ARG A 191 15.98 -5.87 -1.98
CA ARG A 191 16.70 -5.68 -3.24
C ARG A 191 18.16 -5.42 -2.88
N SER A 192 19.08 -6.17 -3.47
CA SER A 192 20.51 -5.86 -3.38
C SER A 192 20.69 -4.44 -3.90
N VAL A 193 21.00 -3.51 -2.99
CA VAL A 193 21.59 -2.23 -3.39
C VAL A 193 22.95 -2.63 -3.94
N LYS A 194 23.15 -2.44 -5.25
CA LYS A 194 24.51 -2.49 -5.78
C LYS A 194 25.23 -1.30 -5.17
N ASP A 195 26.01 -1.52 -4.13
CA ASP A 195 26.97 -0.55 -3.67
C ASP A 195 27.88 -0.23 -4.85
N GLY A 196 27.85 1.01 -5.31
CA GLY A 196 28.68 1.53 -6.39
C GLY A 196 30.12 1.67 -5.94
N ASN A 197 30.76 0.57 -5.56
CA ASN A 197 32.19 0.52 -5.29
C ASN A 197 32.84 -0.48 -6.24
N SER A 198 33.12 -0.01 -7.45
CA SER A 198 34.08 -0.64 -8.34
C SER A 198 35.28 0.30 -8.52
N LEU A 199 36.33 -0.01 -7.74
CA LEU A 199 37.74 0.02 -8.17
C LEU A 199 38.34 1.39 -8.49
N LEU A 200 38.86 2.05 -7.45
CA LEU A 200 40.11 2.82 -7.58
C LEU A 200 41.25 1.89 -7.17
N ASN A 201 41.95 1.35 -8.16
CA ASN A 201 43.35 0.93 -8.12
C ASN A 201 43.96 1.28 -9.47
#